data_AF-A0A2M8WY45-F1
#
_entry.id   AF-A0A2M8WY45-F1
#
_cell.length_a   1.000
_cell.length_b   1.000
_cell.length_c   1.000
_cell.angle_alpha   90.00
_cell.angle_beta   90.00
_cell.angle_gamma   90.00
#
_symmetry.space_group_name_H-M   'P 1'
#
loop_
_entity.id
_entity.type
_entity.pdbx_description
1 polymer ?
#
loop_
_entity_poly.entity_id
_entity_poly.type
_entity_poly.pdbx_seq_one_letter_code
_entity_poly.pdbx_strand_id
1 'polypeptide(L)'
;MSKKKASKPSDVQLPDAQSVVDLERYVPAYLTWIANKLSRGASQYYLDIFDVGIETWRCLVLLAIEGSISAQQVSKVMGMDKGSVSRCFKGMQERGLITTELDKTDGRLRIAVLTPAGRALHGQILGMALERERAFLSVLGANEVDMLIGLLQRLHENLPAVEVATQAYAKKHFPKSIGTSLRKAED
;
A
#
# COMPACT_ATOMS: atom_id res chain seq x y z
N MET A 1 -7.42 33.91 27.06
CA MET A 1 -6.50 33.03 27.79
C MET A 1 -6.20 31.80 26.93
N SER A 2 -4.92 31.53 26.74
CA SER A 2 -4.21 30.41 26.08
C SER A 2 -4.89 29.56 25.00
N LYS A 3 -4.54 29.83 23.74
CA LYS A 3 -4.48 28.83 22.67
C LYS A 3 -3.49 27.73 23.07
N LYS A 4 -3.95 26.50 23.30
CA LYS A 4 -3.07 25.32 23.36
C LYS A 4 -2.37 25.20 22.01
N LYS A 5 -1.05 25.46 21.96
CA LYS A 5 -0.20 25.05 20.85
C LYS A 5 -0.31 23.53 20.75
N ALA A 6 -0.82 23.01 19.64
CA ALA A 6 -0.67 21.60 19.31
C ALA A 6 0.84 21.31 19.29
N SER A 7 1.32 20.47 20.21
CA SER A 7 2.72 20.06 20.18
C SER A 7 2.95 19.22 18.93
N LYS A 8 4.12 19.37 18.30
CA LYS A 8 4.55 18.40 17.29
C LYS A 8 4.57 17.01 17.93
N PRO A 9 4.21 15.92 17.22
CA PRO A 9 4.24 14.56 17.77
C PRO A 9 5.66 14.01 18.10
N SER A 10 6.68 14.86 18.15
CA SER A 10 8.09 14.46 18.21
C SER A 10 8.56 13.94 19.58
N ASP A 11 7.76 14.08 20.63
CA ASP A 11 8.11 13.62 21.99
C ASP A 11 7.00 12.71 22.54
N VAL A 12 6.93 11.47 22.04
CA VAL A 12 6.08 10.45 22.68
C VAL A 12 6.75 10.03 23.99
N GLN A 13 6.23 10.55 25.10
CA GLN A 13 6.64 10.15 26.44
C GLN A 13 6.19 8.70 26.69
N LEU A 14 7.05 7.90 27.33
CA LEU A 14 6.76 6.50 27.61
C LEU A 14 5.42 6.38 28.36
N PRO A 15 4.45 5.59 27.85
CA PRO A 15 3.21 5.36 28.57
C PRO A 15 3.48 4.62 29.90
N ASP A 16 2.70 4.92 30.93
CA ASP A 16 2.69 4.13 32.17
C ASP A 16 2.34 2.66 31.86
N ALA A 17 2.77 1.72 32.71
CA ALA A 17 2.62 0.28 32.48
C ALA A 17 1.17 -0.22 32.27
N GLN A 18 0.17 0.61 32.57
CA GLN A 18 -1.27 0.33 32.38
C GLN A 18 -1.90 1.11 31.21
N SER A 19 -1.12 1.94 30.53
CA SER A 19 -1.63 2.76 29.42
C SER A 19 -1.91 1.90 28.20
N VAL A 20 -3.12 2.04 27.66
CA VAL A 20 -3.53 1.41 26.41
C VAL A 20 -3.55 2.44 25.27
N VAL A 21 -3.48 1.96 24.03
CA VAL A 21 -3.60 2.83 22.85
C VAL A 21 -5.02 3.39 22.79
N ASP A 22 -5.14 4.72 22.79
CA ASP A 22 -6.40 5.41 22.50
C ASP A 22 -6.70 5.32 21.00
N LEU A 23 -7.59 4.40 20.64
CA LEU A 23 -7.95 4.14 19.26
C LEU A 23 -8.63 5.33 18.56
N GLU A 24 -9.28 6.24 19.28
CA GLU A 24 -9.92 7.42 18.69
C GLU A 24 -8.89 8.42 18.15
N ARG A 25 -7.66 8.38 18.68
CA ARG A 25 -6.56 9.28 18.30
C ARG A 25 -5.38 8.56 17.69
N TYR A 26 -5.53 7.27 17.36
CA TYR A 26 -4.46 6.43 16.82
C TYR A 26 -4.59 6.24 15.30
N VAL A 27 -3.95 7.12 14.54
CA VAL A 27 -3.96 7.12 13.06
C VAL A 27 -3.65 5.75 12.43
N PRO A 28 -2.65 4.96 12.89
CA PRO A 28 -2.37 3.65 12.29
C PRO A 28 -3.55 2.67 12.30
N ALA A 29 -4.43 2.75 13.32
CA ALA A 29 -5.64 1.94 13.36
C ALA A 29 -6.60 2.30 12.22
N TYR A 30 -6.86 3.60 12.00
CA TYR A 30 -7.72 4.06 10.90
C TYR A 30 -7.17 3.65 9.53
N LEU A 31 -5.87 3.82 9.28
CA LEU A 31 -5.24 3.36 8.04
C LEU A 31 -5.46 1.87 7.81
N THR A 32 -5.22 1.06 8.85
CA THR A 32 -5.39 -0.40 8.79
C THR A 32 -6.85 -0.80 8.55
N TRP A 33 -7.79 -0.23 9.30
CA TRP A 33 -9.19 -0.61 9.21
C TRP A 33 -9.81 -0.20 7.89
N ILE A 34 -9.53 1.01 7.41
CA ILE A 34 -10.05 1.52 6.14
C ILE A 34 -9.47 0.70 5.00
N ALA A 35 -8.14 0.52 4.93
CA ALA A 35 -7.49 -0.26 3.88
C ALA A 35 -8.04 -1.69 3.82
N ASN A 36 -8.18 -2.36 4.98
CA ASN A 36 -8.68 -3.72 5.04
C ASN A 36 -10.15 -3.84 4.62
N LYS A 37 -11.03 -2.94 5.10
CA LYS A 37 -12.46 -2.98 4.74
C LYS A 37 -12.69 -2.65 3.27
N LEU A 38 -12.00 -1.63 2.74
CA LEU A 38 -12.07 -1.29 1.32
C LEU A 38 -11.55 -2.42 0.43
N SER A 39 -10.42 -3.04 0.81
CA SER A 39 -9.81 -4.15 0.05
C SER A 39 -10.71 -5.38 0.04
N ARG A 40 -11.24 -5.79 1.20
CA ARG A 40 -12.15 -6.95 1.29
C ARG A 40 -13.42 -6.73 0.48
N GLY A 41 -14.07 -5.57 0.67
CA GLY A 41 -15.29 -5.26 -0.08
C GLY A 41 -15.04 -5.25 -1.59
N ALA A 42 -13.94 -4.66 -2.04
CA ALA A 42 -13.59 -4.64 -3.46
C ALA A 42 -13.31 -6.05 -3.99
N SER A 43 -12.50 -6.84 -3.26
CA SER A 43 -12.15 -8.19 -3.68
C SER A 43 -13.36 -9.09 -3.84
N GLN A 44 -14.37 -8.98 -2.98
CA GLN A 44 -15.59 -9.78 -3.09
C GLN A 44 -16.31 -9.50 -4.43
N TYR A 45 -16.62 -8.24 -4.72
CA TYR A 45 -17.29 -7.88 -5.98
C TYR A 45 -16.44 -8.20 -7.21
N TYR A 46 -15.11 -8.00 -7.13
CA TYR A 46 -14.23 -8.26 -8.27
C TYR A 46 -14.09 -9.76 -8.55
N LEU A 47 -14.08 -10.61 -7.52
CA LEU A 47 -14.10 -12.06 -7.68
C LEU A 47 -15.44 -12.52 -8.27
N ASP A 48 -16.56 -12.04 -7.74
CA ASP A 48 -17.89 -12.48 -8.17
C ASP A 48 -18.19 -12.13 -9.64
N ILE A 49 -17.70 -10.98 -10.12
CA ILE A 49 -18.05 -10.45 -11.44
C ILE A 49 -16.96 -10.72 -12.49
N PHE A 50 -15.69 -10.66 -12.09
CA PHE A 50 -14.55 -10.72 -13.01
C PHE A 50 -13.58 -11.87 -12.72
N ASP A 51 -13.86 -12.68 -11.68
CA ASP A 51 -12.97 -13.74 -11.19
C ASP A 51 -11.56 -13.19 -10.86
N VAL A 52 -11.51 -12.00 -10.25
CA VAL A 52 -10.27 -11.26 -9.99
C VAL A 52 -10.21 -10.78 -8.55
N GLY A 53 -9.16 -11.18 -7.83
CA GLY A 53 -8.90 -10.66 -6.49
C GLY A 53 -8.35 -9.24 -6.48
N ILE A 54 -8.39 -8.58 -5.32
CA ILE A 54 -7.91 -7.20 -5.16
C ILE A 54 -6.42 -7.02 -5.52
N GLU A 55 -5.59 -8.05 -5.31
CA GLU A 55 -4.16 -8.02 -5.68
C GLU A 55 -3.96 -7.95 -7.20
N THR A 56 -4.74 -8.73 -7.95
CA THR A 56 -4.72 -8.71 -9.41
C THR A 56 -5.22 -7.38 -9.94
N TRP A 57 -6.28 -6.79 -9.35
CA TRP A 57 -6.71 -5.43 -9.68
C TRP A 57 -5.58 -4.41 -9.49
N ARG A 58 -4.89 -4.44 -8.34
CA ARG A 58 -3.75 -3.56 -8.06
C ARG A 58 -2.62 -3.70 -9.09
N CYS A 59 -2.31 -4.92 -9.50
CA CYS A 59 -1.33 -5.18 -10.54
C CYS A 59 -1.78 -4.63 -11.90
N LEU A 60 -3.05 -4.83 -12.28
CA LEU A 60 -3.62 -4.28 -13.52
C LEU A 60 -3.49 -2.76 -13.57
N VAL A 61 -3.82 -2.07 -12.46
CA VAL A 61 -3.71 -0.60 -12.37
C VAL A 61 -2.27 -0.13 -12.59
N LEU A 62 -1.30 -0.69 -11.87
CA LEU A 62 0.10 -0.26 -12.04
C LEU A 62 0.63 -0.58 -13.44
N LEU A 63 0.31 -1.75 -13.99
CA LEU A 63 0.70 -2.08 -15.36
C LEU A 63 0.04 -1.16 -16.41
N ALA A 64 -1.18 -0.68 -16.16
CA ALA A 64 -1.86 0.27 -17.03
C ALA A 64 -1.21 1.67 -16.99
N ILE A 65 -0.68 2.08 -15.83
CA ILE A 65 0.00 3.38 -15.64
C ILE A 65 1.42 3.34 -16.22
N GLU A 66 2.21 2.33 -15.84
CA GLU A 66 3.64 2.25 -16.16
C GLU A 66 3.92 1.68 -17.54
N GLY A 67 2.97 0.95 -18.13
CA GLY A 67 3.11 0.24 -19.41
C GLY A 67 3.91 -1.05 -19.29
N SER A 68 5.07 -1.02 -18.65
CA SER A 68 5.85 -2.19 -18.26
C SER A 68 6.42 -2.06 -16.83
N ILE A 69 6.34 -3.12 -16.03
CA ILE A 69 6.86 -3.09 -14.65
C ILE A 69 7.27 -4.49 -14.18
N SER A 70 8.31 -4.56 -13.35
CA SER A 70 8.74 -5.80 -12.69
C SER A 70 7.94 -6.08 -11.42
N ALA A 71 7.88 -7.36 -11.02
CA ALA A 71 7.25 -7.75 -9.75
C ALA A 71 7.91 -7.08 -8.53
N GLN A 72 9.21 -6.79 -8.59
CA GLN A 72 9.94 -6.08 -7.53
C GLN A 72 9.49 -4.63 -7.42
N GLN A 73 9.34 -3.94 -8.54
CA GLN A 73 8.85 -2.55 -8.55
C GLN A 73 7.40 -2.48 -8.05
N VAL A 74 6.52 -3.39 -8.48
CA VAL A 74 5.14 -3.47 -7.95
C VAL A 74 5.14 -3.70 -6.43
N SER A 75 5.96 -4.65 -5.94
CA SER A 75 6.12 -4.91 -4.50
C SER A 75 6.53 -3.66 -3.74
N LYS A 76 7.52 -2.91 -4.26
CA LYS A 76 8.00 -1.66 -3.67
C LYS A 76 6.93 -0.57 -3.67
N VAL A 77 6.25 -0.35 -4.78
CA VAL A 77 5.24 0.72 -4.93
C VAL A 77 3.99 0.43 -4.09
N MET A 78 3.51 -0.81 -4.10
CA MET A 78 2.26 -1.19 -3.41
C MET A 78 2.46 -1.58 -1.94
N GLY A 79 3.70 -1.71 -1.47
CA GLY A 79 4.00 -2.29 -0.15
C GLY A 79 3.56 -3.75 -0.01
N MET A 80 3.52 -4.49 -1.12
CA MET A 80 3.09 -5.89 -1.17
C MET A 80 4.28 -6.83 -1.07
N ASP A 81 4.09 -8.02 -0.49
CA ASP A 81 5.11 -9.08 -0.50
C ASP A 81 5.47 -9.50 -1.93
N LYS A 82 6.78 -9.58 -2.22
CA LYS A 82 7.31 -9.93 -3.55
C LYS A 82 6.84 -11.30 -4.03
N GLY A 83 6.73 -12.28 -3.13
CA GLY A 83 6.22 -13.61 -3.46
C GLY A 83 4.75 -13.59 -3.88
N SER A 84 3.95 -12.76 -3.22
CA SER A 84 2.52 -12.56 -3.51
C SER A 84 2.33 -11.89 -4.87
N VAL A 85 3.08 -10.83 -5.16
CA VAL A 85 3.08 -10.20 -6.50
C VAL A 85 3.50 -11.18 -7.58
N SER A 86 4.54 -11.98 -7.32
CA SER A 86 5.06 -12.96 -8.29
C SER A 86 4.02 -14.06 -8.59
N ARG A 87 3.31 -14.57 -7.57
CA ARG A 87 2.18 -15.51 -7.76
C ARG A 87 1.03 -14.86 -8.53
N CYS A 88 0.71 -13.61 -8.23
CA CYS A 88 -0.30 -12.85 -8.95
C CYS A 88 0.06 -12.71 -10.44
N PHE A 89 1.29 -12.32 -10.77
CA PHE A 89 1.75 -12.21 -12.16
C PHE A 89 1.69 -13.56 -12.87
N LYS A 90 2.11 -14.65 -12.22
CA LYS A 90 1.98 -15.99 -12.78
C LYS A 90 0.53 -16.32 -13.16
N GLY A 91 -0.42 -16.11 -12.24
CA GLY A 91 -1.84 -16.34 -12.51
C GLY A 91 -2.41 -15.43 -13.61
N MET A 92 -1.99 -14.16 -13.64
CA MET A 92 -2.37 -13.23 -14.71
C MET A 92 -1.84 -13.67 -16.08
N GLN A 93 -0.62 -14.21 -16.14
CA GLN A 93 -0.03 -14.72 -17.36
C GLN A 93 -0.73 -16.00 -17.85
N GLU A 94 -1.04 -16.93 -16.94
CA GLU A 94 -1.81 -18.15 -17.23
C GLU A 94 -3.21 -17.82 -17.79
N ARG A 95 -3.80 -16.72 -17.34
CA ARG A 95 -5.08 -16.18 -17.84
C ARG A 95 -4.95 -15.30 -19.10
N GLY A 96 -3.74 -15.10 -19.62
CA GLY A 96 -3.50 -14.28 -20.81
C GLY A 96 -3.70 -12.77 -20.60
N LEU A 97 -3.71 -12.27 -19.35
CA LEU A 97 -3.88 -10.86 -19.03
C LEU A 97 -2.58 -10.06 -19.17
N ILE A 98 -1.44 -10.73 -18.99
CA ILE A 98 -0.11 -10.13 -19.15
C ILE A 98 0.78 -11.03 -20.01
N THR A 99 1.78 -10.40 -20.62
CA THR A 99 2.98 -11.08 -21.14
C THR A 99 4.17 -10.67 -20.30
N THR A 100 5.12 -11.60 -20.13
CA THR A 100 6.38 -11.32 -19.45
C THR A 100 7.54 -11.44 -20.42
N GLU A 101 8.46 -10.50 -20.39
CA GLU A 101 9.70 -10.54 -21.19
C GLU A 101 10.90 -10.11 -20.36
N LEU A 102 12.11 -10.36 -20.89
CA LEU A 102 13.33 -9.77 -20.34
C LEU A 102 13.36 -8.30 -20.72
N ASP A 103 13.75 -7.46 -19.77
CA ASP A 103 13.94 -6.05 -20.02
C ASP A 103 15.06 -5.85 -21.05
N LYS A 104 14.84 -4.91 -21.98
CA LYS A 104 15.75 -4.67 -23.11
C LYS A 104 17.03 -3.95 -22.68
N THR A 105 17.01 -3.26 -21.55
CA THR A 105 18.13 -2.51 -20.98
C THR A 105 18.87 -3.34 -19.93
N ASP A 106 18.14 -4.09 -19.12
CA ASP A 106 18.69 -5.07 -18.18
C ASP A 106 18.14 -6.47 -18.48
N GLY A 107 18.87 -7.24 -19.31
CA GLY A 107 18.49 -8.59 -19.73
C GLY A 107 18.36 -9.64 -18.60
N ARG A 108 18.56 -9.26 -17.34
CA ARG A 108 18.29 -10.10 -16.16
C ARG A 108 16.95 -9.78 -15.51
N LEU A 109 16.43 -8.57 -15.72
CA LEU A 109 15.16 -8.14 -15.15
C LEU A 109 14.00 -8.68 -15.97
N ARG A 110 13.02 -9.30 -15.30
CA ARG A 110 11.75 -9.68 -15.93
C ARG A 110 10.70 -8.60 -15.70
N ILE A 111 10.12 -8.13 -16.79
CA ILE A 111 9.04 -7.14 -16.80
C ILE A 111 7.75 -7.77 -17.32
N ALA A 112 6.63 -7.26 -16.85
CA ALA A 112 5.31 -7.62 -17.33
C ALA A 112 4.68 -6.44 -18.09
N VAL A 113 3.85 -6.75 -19.08
CA VAL A 113 3.07 -5.80 -19.88
C VAL A 113 1.63 -6.31 -20.02
N LEU A 114 0.64 -5.42 -19.97
CA LEU A 114 -0.75 -5.82 -20.26
C LEU A 114 -0.92 -6.28 -21.70
N THR A 115 -1.62 -7.40 -21.88
CA THR A 115 -2.18 -7.78 -23.17
C THR A 115 -3.42 -6.93 -23.50
N PRO A 116 -3.97 -6.99 -24.72
CA PRO A 116 -5.28 -6.41 -25.01
C PRO A 116 -6.38 -6.90 -24.06
N ALA A 117 -6.37 -8.19 -23.68
CA ALA A 117 -7.32 -8.75 -22.72
C ALA A 117 -7.13 -8.15 -21.31
N GLY A 118 -5.89 -8.00 -20.85
CA GLY A 118 -5.58 -7.32 -19.59
C GLY A 118 -6.05 -5.86 -19.56
N ARG A 119 -5.86 -5.12 -20.65
CA ARG A 119 -6.36 -3.74 -20.79
C ARG A 119 -7.89 -3.67 -20.79
N ALA A 120 -8.56 -4.59 -21.49
CA ALA A 120 -10.01 -4.65 -21.52
C ALA A 120 -10.59 -4.93 -20.11
N LEU A 121 -10.01 -5.91 -19.40
CA LEU A 121 -10.38 -6.23 -18.03
C LEU A 121 -10.14 -5.05 -17.07
N HIS A 122 -9.01 -4.36 -17.21
CA HIS A 122 -8.75 -3.14 -16.44
C HIS A 122 -9.86 -2.09 -16.65
N GLY A 123 -10.26 -1.85 -17.91
CA GLY A 123 -11.34 -0.91 -18.22
C GLY A 123 -12.69 -1.30 -17.61
N GLN A 124 -13.01 -2.60 -17.58
CA GLN A 124 -14.25 -3.11 -16.97
C GLN A 124 -14.29 -2.88 -15.45
N ILE A 125 -13.17 -3.14 -14.76
CA ILE A 125 -13.10 -2.98 -13.30
C ILE A 125 -13.01 -1.50 -12.89
N LEU A 126 -12.37 -0.65 -13.71
CA LEU A 126 -12.13 0.76 -13.41
C LEU A 126 -13.40 1.51 -13.02
N GLY A 127 -14.51 1.33 -13.74
CA GLY A 127 -15.77 2.01 -13.42
C GLY A 127 -16.28 1.67 -12.02
N MET A 128 -16.19 0.39 -11.62
CA MET A 128 -16.55 -0.05 -10.27
C MET A 128 -15.60 0.50 -9.21
N ALA A 129 -14.29 0.55 -9.51
CA ALA A 129 -13.30 1.12 -8.62
C ALA A 129 -13.56 2.61 -8.34
N LEU A 130 -13.88 3.39 -9.39
CA LEU A 130 -14.19 4.82 -9.28
C LEU A 130 -15.51 5.08 -8.54
N GLU A 131 -16.54 4.25 -8.74
CA GLU A 131 -17.79 4.41 -7.98
C GLU A 131 -17.58 4.12 -6.49
N ARG A 132 -16.75 3.12 -6.15
CA ARG A 132 -16.38 2.83 -4.76
C ARG A 132 -15.62 3.99 -4.12
N GLU A 133 -14.70 4.61 -4.87
CA GLU A 133 -13.98 5.81 -4.42
C GLU A 133 -14.92 7.00 -4.21
N ARG A 134 -15.79 7.29 -5.19
CA ARG A 134 -16.81 8.35 -5.09
C ARG A 134 -17.68 8.17 -3.85
N ALA A 135 -18.16 6.97 -3.58
CA ALA A 135 -18.95 6.68 -2.39
C ALA A 135 -18.15 6.86 -1.10
N PHE A 136 -16.89 6.38 -1.07
CA PHE A 136 -16.00 6.53 0.08
C PHE A 136 -15.70 8.00 0.41
N LEU A 137 -15.48 8.83 -0.60
CA LEU A 137 -15.17 10.25 -0.45
C LEU A 137 -16.40 11.17 -0.38
N SER A 138 -17.62 10.63 -0.51
CA SER A 138 -18.87 11.41 -0.54
C SER A 138 -19.16 12.22 0.73
N VAL A 139 -18.44 11.95 1.82
CA VAL A 139 -18.55 12.67 3.10
C VAL A 139 -17.60 13.86 3.21
N LEU A 140 -16.81 14.14 2.16
CA LEU A 140 -15.81 15.21 2.11
C LEU A 140 -16.12 16.18 0.96
N GLY A 141 -15.88 17.48 1.20
CA GLY A 141 -15.83 18.48 0.12
C GLY A 141 -14.53 18.39 -0.70
N ALA A 142 -14.51 19.00 -1.88
CA ALA A 142 -13.34 18.94 -2.79
C ALA A 142 -12.03 19.40 -2.12
N ASN A 143 -12.05 20.52 -1.39
CA ASN A 143 -10.88 21.02 -0.67
C ASN A 143 -10.42 20.06 0.44
N GLU A 144 -11.35 19.34 1.08
CA GLU A 144 -11.02 18.34 2.11
C GLU A 144 -10.40 17.09 1.50
N VAL A 145 -10.86 16.68 0.31
CA VAL A 145 -10.23 15.59 -0.47
C VAL A 145 -8.79 15.95 -0.83
N ASP A 146 -8.55 17.15 -1.38
CA ASP A 146 -7.19 17.61 -1.72
C ASP A 146 -6.30 17.69 -0.47
N MET A 147 -6.85 18.20 0.64
CA MET A 147 -6.14 18.24 1.92
C MET A 147 -5.82 16.83 2.44
N LEU A 148 -6.77 15.89 2.37
CA LEU A 148 -6.57 14.49 2.78
C LEU A 148 -5.45 13.85 1.95
N ILE A 149 -5.49 13.99 0.62
CA ILE A 149 -4.47 13.45 -0.28
C ILE A 149 -3.10 14.04 0.08
N GLY A 150 -3.00 15.36 0.25
CA GLY A 150 -1.75 16.01 0.62
C GLY A 150 -1.21 15.56 1.98
N LEU A 151 -2.08 15.30 2.96
CA LEU A 151 -1.68 14.73 4.26
C LEU A 151 -1.19 13.29 4.11
N LEU A 152 -1.89 12.45 3.35
CA LEU A 152 -1.50 11.06 3.10
C LEU A 152 -0.16 10.95 2.37
N GLN A 153 0.08 11.81 1.37
CA GLN A 153 1.36 11.88 0.66
C GLN A 153 2.51 12.22 1.62
N ARG A 154 2.35 13.25 2.44
CA ARG A 154 3.36 13.64 3.44
C ARG A 154 3.63 12.54 4.47
N LEU A 155 2.60 11.80 4.88
CA LEU A 155 2.77 10.65 5.78
C LEU A 155 3.51 9.50 5.08
N HIS A 156 3.19 9.22 3.83
CA HIS A 156 3.85 8.21 3.02
C HIS A 156 5.34 8.51 2.83
N GLU A 157 5.68 9.75 2.47
CA GLU A 157 7.08 10.21 2.33
C GLU A 157 7.86 10.14 3.64
N ASN A 158 7.18 10.25 4.79
CA ASN A 158 7.78 10.22 6.11
C ASN A 158 7.95 8.78 6.69
N LEU A 159 7.52 7.73 5.98
CA LEU A 159 7.67 6.34 6.44
C LEU A 159 9.12 5.94 6.80
N PRO A 160 10.17 6.35 6.05
CA PRO A 160 11.55 6.05 6.46
C PRO A 160 11.92 6.59 7.85
N ALA A 161 11.39 7.77 8.22
CA ALA A 161 11.61 8.34 9.54
C ALA A 161 10.93 7.52 10.66
N VAL A 162 9.81 6.85 10.36
CA VAL A 162 9.15 5.92 11.29
C VAL A 162 10.06 4.73 11.60
N GLU A 163 10.69 4.14 10.59
CA GLU A 163 11.61 3.01 10.76
C GLU A 163 12.85 3.43 11.56
N VAL A 164 13.46 4.56 11.23
CA VAL A 164 14.63 5.10 11.96
C VAL A 164 14.28 5.36 13.43
N ALA A 165 13.14 6.01 13.70
CA ALA A 165 12.70 6.28 15.06
C ALA A 165 12.42 4.98 15.84
N THR A 166 11.79 3.99 15.20
CA THR A 166 11.47 2.68 15.79
C THR A 166 12.74 1.91 16.13
N GLN A 167 13.72 1.88 15.23
CA GLN A 167 15.01 1.23 15.46
C GLN A 167 15.80 1.92 16.59
N ALA A 168 15.84 3.26 16.61
CA ALA A 168 16.51 4.01 17.67
C ALA A 168 15.88 3.74 19.05
N TYR A 169 14.54 3.74 19.11
CA TYR A 169 13.80 3.39 20.32
C TYR A 169 14.09 1.94 20.75
N ALA A 170 14.02 0.99 19.82
CA ALA A 170 14.29 -0.42 20.10
C ALA A 170 15.71 -0.63 20.62
N LYS A 171 16.71 0.06 20.06
CA LYS A 171 18.12 -0.05 20.48
C LYS A 171 18.33 0.50 21.90
N LYS A 172 17.63 1.57 22.25
CA LYS A 172 17.70 2.20 23.57
C LYS A 172 17.01 1.35 24.64
N HIS A 173 15.85 0.79 24.35
CA HIS A 173 14.99 0.16 25.34
C HIS A 173 15.05 -1.38 25.34
N PHE A 174 15.47 -1.99 24.24
CA PHE A 174 15.56 -3.45 24.08
C PHE A 174 16.91 -3.88 23.45
N PRO A 175 18.07 -3.50 24.02
CA PRO A 175 19.38 -3.72 23.40
C PRO A 175 19.74 -5.20 23.19
N LYS A 176 19.13 -6.13 23.94
CA LYS A 176 19.39 -7.57 23.85
C LYS A 176 18.58 -8.30 22.76
N SER A 177 17.59 -7.65 22.12
CA SER A 177 16.68 -8.29 21.14
C SER A 177 16.99 -7.97 19.67
N ILE A 178 17.90 -7.03 19.38
CA ILE A 178 18.19 -6.55 18.01
C ILE A 178 19.10 -7.49 17.20
N GLY A 179 19.69 -8.51 17.82
CA GLY A 179 20.76 -9.33 17.23
C GLY A 179 20.39 -10.23 16.04
N THR A 180 19.10 -10.44 15.71
CA THR A 180 18.72 -11.53 14.79
C THR A 180 17.87 -11.11 13.58
N SER A 181 17.03 -10.07 13.68
CA SER A 181 16.07 -9.73 12.59
C SER A 181 16.55 -8.65 11.60
N LEU A 182 17.42 -7.73 12.01
CA LEU A 182 17.81 -6.57 11.17
C LEU A 182 18.93 -6.85 10.16
N ARG A 183 19.56 -8.04 10.19
CA ARG A 183 20.57 -8.44 9.18
C ARG A 183 19.97 -8.93 7.86
N LYS A 184 18.66 -9.17 7.78
CA LYS A 184 17.99 -9.74 6.60
C LYS A 184 17.28 -8.71 5.71
N ALA A 185 17.30 -7.43 6.08
CA ALA A 185 16.58 -6.37 5.34
C ALA A 185 17.47 -5.60 4.35
N GLU A 186 18.76 -5.92 4.29
CA GLU A 186 19.76 -5.26 3.40
C GLU A 186 20.27 -6.18 2.27
N ASP A 187 19.77 -7.42 2.17
CA ASP A 187 20.06 -8.39 1.10
C ASP A 187 18.82 -8.62 0.21
#